data_AF-A0A415MEA2-F1
#
_entry.id   AF-A0A415MEA2-F1
#
_cell.length_a   1.000
_cell.length_b   1.000
_cell.length_c   1.000
_cell.angle_alpha   90.00
_cell.angle_beta   90.00
_cell.angle_gamma   90.00
#
_symmetry.space_group_name_H-M   'P 1'
#
loop_
_entity.id
_entity.type
_entity.pdbx_description
1 polymer ?
#
loop_
_entity_poly.entity_id
_entity_poly.type
_entity_poly.pdbx_seq_one_letter_code
_entity_poly.pdbx_strand_id
1 'polypeptide(L)'
;MYNFNRLENETPFEWKLRLCKAKLNKDIDLDWSEIADTLGLDVSADHLRKTAYGLIEYDNYIHGFEGVATTILSVSDMHVPYQLPINLLSEYVGKIDILQINGDVVDCQALSKFSKQYRISPMEEMIQGRQYLIDLIEYIHPKKVICNYGNHDRRFANYFAKNLDTDILELLPDTSLELIFVDGFKHYDKKSKTKIEYKPLKDVFEDIKIQYIDDWKCKVGKTWFVHPLAFRQGILSTCDKAKDYLQDTDKEGFDAVIMAHTHSVGDSKKGYIRLIEQGAFCYVDKMNYMDGRLSKPQKEGFAIICQDKDGNLIENKTKVVTLN
;
A
#
# COMPACT_ATOMS: atom_id res chain seq x y z
N MET A 1 -36.38 4.37 -21.27
CA MET A 1 -36.21 3.70 -22.57
C MET A 1 -34.77 3.22 -22.63
N TYR A 2 -34.52 1.93 -22.88
CA TYR A 2 -33.16 1.38 -22.89
C TYR A 2 -32.41 1.90 -24.13
N ASN A 3 -31.17 2.38 -23.98
CA ASN A 3 -30.39 2.90 -25.10
C ASN A 3 -29.64 1.76 -25.80
N PHE A 4 -29.99 1.48 -27.05
CA PHE A 4 -29.40 0.39 -27.83
C PHE A 4 -28.11 0.79 -28.55
N ASN A 5 -27.88 2.08 -28.75
CA ASN A 5 -26.67 2.59 -29.41
C ASN A 5 -25.46 2.52 -28.49
N ARG A 6 -24.26 2.47 -29.10
CA ARG A 6 -22.98 2.61 -28.39
C ARG A 6 -22.87 3.99 -27.76
N LEU A 7 -22.47 4.06 -26.49
CA LEU A 7 -22.22 5.34 -25.79
C LEU A 7 -20.87 5.93 -26.22
N GLU A 8 -20.69 7.25 -26.07
CA GLU A 8 -19.44 7.95 -26.47
C GLU A 8 -18.19 7.42 -25.75
N ASN A 9 -18.35 6.93 -24.52
CA ASN A 9 -17.28 6.42 -23.66
C ASN A 9 -17.20 4.89 -23.62
N GLU A 10 -17.84 4.19 -24.57
CA GLU A 10 -17.96 2.74 -24.57
C GLU A 10 -17.21 2.11 -25.75
N THR A 11 -16.34 1.15 -25.47
CA THR A 11 -15.67 0.34 -26.49
C THR A 11 -16.67 -0.63 -27.17
N PRO A 12 -16.35 -1.15 -28.38
CA PRO A 12 -17.20 -2.17 -29.02
C PRO A 12 -17.43 -3.41 -28.16
N PHE A 13 -16.44 -3.79 -27.35
CA PHE A 13 -16.56 -4.93 -26.44
C PHE A 13 -17.49 -4.62 -25.26
N GLU A 14 -17.34 -3.46 -24.62
CA GLU A 14 -18.21 -3.04 -23.51
C GLU A 14 -19.67 -2.89 -23.97
N TRP A 15 -19.88 -2.38 -25.19
CA TRP A 15 -21.21 -2.30 -25.80
C TRP A 15 -21.86 -3.68 -26.00
N LYS A 16 -21.08 -4.62 -26.55
CA LYS A 16 -21.51 -6.03 -26.68
C LYS A 16 -21.85 -6.62 -25.31
N LEU A 17 -21.00 -6.42 -24.31
CA LEU A 17 -21.21 -6.93 -22.95
C LEU A 17 -22.49 -6.36 -22.33
N ARG A 18 -22.73 -5.04 -22.47
CA ARG A 18 -23.92 -4.36 -21.93
C ARG A 18 -25.23 -4.89 -22.53
N LEU A 19 -25.30 -5.09 -23.85
CA LEU A 19 -26.51 -5.62 -24.50
C LEU A 19 -26.74 -7.10 -24.13
N CYS A 20 -25.69 -7.92 -24.10
CA CYS A 20 -25.76 -9.31 -23.65
C CYS A 20 -26.27 -9.43 -22.20
N LYS A 21 -25.76 -8.57 -21.30
CA LYS A 21 -26.16 -8.51 -19.89
C LYS A 21 -27.61 -8.10 -19.72
N ALA A 22 -28.05 -7.07 -20.44
CA ALA A 22 -29.42 -6.60 -20.43
C ALA A 22 -30.42 -7.67 -20.90
N LYS A 23 -30.10 -8.42 -21.97
CA LYS A 23 -30.96 -9.50 -22.45
C LYS A 23 -31.06 -10.63 -21.44
N LEU A 24 -29.95 -11.04 -20.83
CA LEU A 24 -29.93 -12.11 -19.84
C LEU A 24 -30.64 -11.74 -18.53
N ASN A 25 -30.58 -10.46 -18.14
CA ASN A 25 -31.34 -9.91 -17.01
C ASN A 25 -32.82 -9.64 -17.32
N LYS A 26 -33.23 -9.75 -18.58
CA LYS A 26 -34.58 -9.42 -19.08
C LYS A 26 -34.93 -7.92 -18.97
N ASP A 27 -33.92 -7.07 -19.04
CA ASP A 27 -34.07 -5.61 -19.05
C ASP A 27 -34.48 -5.08 -20.44
N ILE A 28 -34.27 -5.89 -21.48
CA ILE A 28 -34.60 -5.59 -22.88
C ILE A 28 -35.37 -6.75 -23.53
N ASP A 29 -36.28 -6.40 -24.43
CA ASP A 29 -37.08 -7.31 -25.22
C ASP A 29 -36.59 -7.34 -26.68
N LEU A 30 -35.33 -7.75 -26.88
CA LEU A 30 -34.70 -7.95 -28.19
C LEU A 30 -34.22 -9.38 -28.34
N ASP A 31 -34.43 -10.01 -29.48
CA ASP A 31 -33.90 -11.34 -29.76
C ASP A 31 -32.38 -11.35 -30.01
N TRP A 32 -31.76 -12.50 -29.81
CA TRP A 32 -30.30 -12.64 -29.99
C TRP A 32 -29.86 -12.33 -31.43
N SER A 33 -30.71 -12.58 -32.43
CA SER A 33 -30.45 -12.14 -33.81
C SER A 33 -30.42 -10.62 -33.93
N GLU A 34 -31.39 -9.93 -33.31
CA GLU A 34 -31.48 -8.46 -33.35
C GLU A 34 -30.30 -7.80 -32.64
N ILE A 35 -29.81 -8.42 -31.55
CA ILE A 35 -28.60 -7.96 -30.86
C ILE A 35 -27.36 -8.17 -31.75
N ALA A 36 -27.24 -9.30 -32.45
CA ALA A 36 -26.13 -9.54 -33.37
C ALA A 36 -26.11 -8.51 -34.51
N ASP A 37 -27.27 -8.21 -35.09
CA ASP A 37 -27.42 -7.20 -36.15
C ASP A 37 -27.10 -5.80 -35.62
N THR A 38 -27.59 -5.45 -34.43
CA THR A 38 -27.31 -4.15 -33.78
C THR A 38 -25.81 -3.95 -33.55
N LEU A 39 -25.11 -5.01 -33.17
CA LEU A 39 -23.66 -5.00 -32.94
C LEU A 39 -22.83 -5.14 -34.23
N GLY A 40 -23.47 -5.39 -35.38
CA GLY A 40 -22.79 -5.63 -36.65
C GLY A 40 -21.94 -6.91 -36.66
N LEU A 41 -22.37 -7.95 -35.94
CA LEU A 41 -21.64 -9.22 -35.81
C LEU A 41 -22.11 -10.24 -36.83
N ASP A 42 -21.17 -10.83 -37.59
CA ASP A 42 -21.44 -11.97 -38.48
C ASP A 42 -21.39 -13.29 -37.70
N VAL A 43 -22.35 -13.50 -36.79
CA VAL A 43 -22.45 -14.71 -35.96
C VAL A 43 -23.90 -15.14 -35.80
N SER A 44 -24.12 -16.45 -35.58
CA SER A 44 -25.48 -16.94 -35.30
C SER A 44 -25.98 -16.50 -33.93
N ALA A 45 -27.30 -16.37 -33.80
CA ALA A 45 -27.97 -16.06 -32.54
C ALA A 45 -27.59 -17.03 -31.39
N ASP A 46 -27.47 -18.33 -31.69
CA ASP A 46 -27.05 -19.32 -30.69
C ASP A 46 -25.57 -19.19 -30.30
N HIS A 47 -24.70 -18.83 -31.25
CA HIS A 47 -23.29 -18.52 -30.94
C HIS A 47 -23.21 -17.32 -29.99
N LEU A 48 -23.88 -16.22 -30.32
CA LEU A 48 -23.89 -15.02 -29.49
C LEU A 48 -24.45 -15.31 -28.08
N ARG A 49 -25.54 -16.09 -27.98
CA ARG A 49 -26.12 -16.51 -26.70
C ARG A 49 -25.12 -17.30 -25.86
N LYS A 50 -24.43 -18.30 -26.42
CA LYS A 50 -23.42 -19.10 -25.71
C LYS A 50 -22.24 -18.24 -25.26
N THR A 51 -21.74 -17.37 -26.14
CA THR A 51 -20.69 -16.41 -25.80
C THR A 51 -21.15 -15.45 -24.71
N ALA A 52 -22.41 -15.00 -24.72
CA ALA A 52 -22.95 -14.12 -23.69
C ALA A 52 -22.91 -14.77 -22.30
N TYR A 53 -23.23 -16.06 -22.17
CA TYR A 53 -23.09 -16.77 -20.89
C TYR A 53 -21.63 -16.78 -20.40
N GLY A 54 -20.67 -17.09 -21.26
CA GLY A 54 -19.24 -17.08 -20.88
C GLY A 54 -18.70 -15.67 -20.58
N LEU A 55 -19.17 -14.66 -21.33
CA LEU A 55 -18.85 -13.26 -21.06
C LEU A 55 -19.42 -12.81 -19.72
N ILE A 56 -20.65 -13.22 -19.36
CA ILE A 56 -21.25 -12.89 -18.06
C ILE A 56 -20.56 -13.67 -16.94
N GLU A 57 -20.19 -14.93 -17.15
CA GLU A 57 -19.42 -15.70 -16.17
C GLU A 57 -18.07 -15.01 -15.87
N TYR A 58 -17.35 -14.59 -16.91
CA TYR A 58 -16.11 -13.83 -16.76
C TYR A 58 -16.35 -12.43 -16.18
N ASP A 59 -17.39 -11.72 -16.62
CA ASP A 59 -17.78 -10.40 -16.08
C ASP A 59 -18.16 -10.51 -14.60
N ASN A 60 -18.87 -11.56 -14.20
CA ASN A 60 -19.18 -11.85 -12.80
C ASN A 60 -17.95 -12.35 -12.03
N TYR A 61 -16.98 -12.99 -12.67
CA TYR A 61 -15.70 -13.31 -12.05
C TYR A 61 -14.88 -12.04 -11.78
N ILE A 62 -14.89 -11.07 -12.71
CA ILE A 62 -14.17 -9.80 -12.58
C ILE A 62 -14.91 -8.79 -11.68
N HIS A 63 -16.25 -8.79 -11.68
CA HIS A 63 -17.08 -7.80 -10.96
C HIS A 63 -17.92 -8.37 -9.81
N GLY A 64 -17.89 -9.69 -9.59
CA GLY A 64 -18.40 -10.37 -8.41
C GLY A 64 -17.37 -10.44 -7.29
N PHE A 65 -17.75 -11.02 -6.15
CA PHE A 65 -16.95 -11.05 -4.91
C PHE A 65 -15.58 -11.77 -5.01
N GLU A 66 -15.25 -12.39 -6.15
CA GLU A 66 -13.94 -12.99 -6.41
C GLU A 66 -13.03 -12.15 -7.33
N GLY A 67 -13.56 -11.10 -7.96
CA GLY A 67 -12.83 -10.24 -8.87
C GLY A 67 -12.00 -9.22 -8.10
N VAL A 68 -10.67 -9.25 -8.29
CA VAL A 68 -9.79 -8.26 -7.66
C VAL A 68 -9.95 -6.94 -8.42
N ALA A 69 -10.61 -5.97 -7.79
CA ALA A 69 -10.74 -4.62 -8.34
C ALA A 69 -9.57 -3.73 -7.95
N THR A 70 -8.97 -3.97 -6.78
CA THR A 70 -7.79 -3.23 -6.30
C THR A 70 -6.79 -4.20 -5.69
N THR A 71 -5.55 -4.16 -6.18
CA THR A 71 -4.41 -4.87 -5.58
C THR A 71 -3.49 -3.89 -4.88
N ILE A 72 -3.26 -4.10 -3.59
CA ILE A 72 -2.42 -3.26 -2.75
C ILE A 72 -1.18 -4.07 -2.33
N LEU A 73 0.01 -3.55 -2.63
CA LEU A 73 1.26 -4.03 -2.07
C LEU A 73 1.61 -3.18 -0.86
N SER A 74 1.74 -3.80 0.31
CA SER A 74 2.01 -3.13 1.58
C SER A 74 3.41 -3.49 2.08
N VAL A 75 4.28 -2.48 2.18
CA VAL A 75 5.68 -2.61 2.59
C VAL A 75 5.92 -1.67 3.78
N SER A 76 6.72 -2.10 4.76
CA SER A 76 7.12 -1.27 5.91
C SER A 76 8.50 -1.63 6.40
N ASP A 77 8.97 -0.87 7.39
CA ASP A 77 10.16 -1.22 8.17
C ASP A 77 11.34 -1.50 7.24
N MET A 78 11.53 -0.63 6.24
CA MET A 78 12.64 -0.70 5.29
C MET A 78 13.95 -0.34 6.00
N HIS A 79 13.87 0.47 7.07
CA HIS A 79 14.97 0.81 7.96
C HIS A 79 16.27 1.10 7.21
N VAL A 80 16.20 1.95 6.19
CA VAL A 80 17.37 2.33 5.39
C VAL A 80 18.48 2.82 6.35
N PRO A 81 19.70 2.24 6.28
CA PRO A 81 20.33 1.54 5.14
C PRO A 81 20.20 -0.01 5.12
N TYR A 82 19.30 -0.59 5.89
CA TYR A 82 19.16 -2.06 6.02
C TYR A 82 18.14 -2.67 5.06
N GLN A 83 17.59 -1.89 4.12
CA GLN A 83 16.50 -2.29 3.24
C GLN A 83 16.81 -3.54 2.40
N LEU A 84 15.77 -4.32 2.12
CA LEU A 84 15.88 -5.46 1.21
C LEU A 84 15.95 -5.01 -0.25
N PRO A 85 16.52 -5.82 -1.15
CA PRO A 85 16.51 -5.56 -2.58
C PRO A 85 15.08 -5.53 -3.17
N ILE A 86 14.77 -4.51 -3.98
CA ILE A 86 13.44 -4.36 -4.61
C ILE A 86 13.09 -5.49 -5.59
N ASN A 87 14.08 -6.21 -6.12
CA ASN A 87 13.87 -7.33 -7.06
C ASN A 87 13.16 -8.53 -6.42
N LEU A 88 13.08 -8.60 -5.08
CA LEU A 88 12.24 -9.57 -4.36
C LEU A 88 10.74 -9.37 -4.65
N LEU A 89 10.36 -8.21 -5.21
CA LEU A 89 8.99 -7.88 -5.59
C LEU A 89 8.69 -8.10 -7.09
N SER A 90 9.60 -8.74 -7.82
CA SER A 90 9.51 -8.94 -9.28
C SER A 90 8.19 -9.57 -9.75
N GLU A 91 7.57 -10.45 -8.96
CA GLU A 91 6.30 -11.09 -9.29
C GLU A 91 5.11 -10.11 -9.35
N TYR A 92 5.25 -8.93 -8.74
CA TYR A 92 4.18 -7.94 -8.56
C TYR A 92 4.30 -6.74 -9.49
N VAL A 93 5.40 -6.61 -10.24
CA VAL A 93 5.63 -5.50 -11.18
C VAL A 93 4.48 -5.40 -12.19
N GLY A 94 3.91 -4.20 -12.34
CA GLY A 94 2.81 -3.91 -13.27
C GLY A 94 1.45 -4.53 -12.88
N LYS A 95 1.33 -5.16 -11.71
CA LYS A 95 0.09 -5.77 -11.20
C LYS A 95 -0.50 -5.04 -10.00
N ILE A 96 0.21 -4.07 -9.46
CA ILE A 96 -0.17 -3.34 -8.25
C ILE A 96 -0.87 -2.03 -8.62
N ASP A 97 -2.06 -1.82 -8.07
CA ASP A 97 -2.77 -0.55 -8.21
C ASP A 97 -2.27 0.48 -7.19
N ILE A 98 -2.07 0.02 -5.95
CA ILE A 98 -1.66 0.88 -4.82
C ILE A 98 -0.42 0.30 -4.15
N LEU A 99 0.66 1.09 -4.11
CA LEU A 99 1.79 0.83 -3.22
C LEU A 99 1.52 1.54 -1.89
N GLN A 100 1.36 0.76 -0.83
CA GLN A 100 1.17 1.26 0.52
C GLN A 100 2.49 1.13 1.28
N ILE A 101 2.95 2.24 1.87
CA ILE A 101 4.16 2.33 2.67
C ILE A 101 3.75 2.59 4.12
N ASN A 102 3.84 1.56 4.96
CA ASN A 102 3.37 1.58 6.34
C ASN A 102 4.51 1.95 7.33
N GLY A 103 5.09 3.13 7.15
CA GLY A 103 6.06 3.73 8.06
C GLY A 103 7.46 3.09 8.08
N ASP A 104 8.36 3.75 8.82
CA ASP A 104 9.72 3.31 9.12
C ASP A 104 10.56 3.05 7.85
N VAL A 105 10.59 4.06 6.96
CA VAL A 105 11.42 4.03 5.75
C VAL A 105 12.90 4.16 6.12
N VAL A 106 13.23 5.12 6.98
CA VAL A 106 14.59 5.39 7.45
C VAL A 106 14.75 4.93 8.90
N ASP A 107 15.90 4.33 9.24
CA ASP A 107 16.14 3.84 10.60
C ASP A 107 16.26 5.00 11.62
N CYS A 108 16.63 6.20 11.17
CA CYS A 108 17.02 7.32 12.04
C CYS A 108 18.08 6.87 13.04
N GLN A 109 19.09 6.15 12.56
CA GLN A 109 20.08 5.45 13.37
C GLN A 109 20.82 6.41 14.31
N ALA A 110 21.27 7.54 13.77
CA ALA A 110 22.01 8.55 14.53
C ALA A 110 21.19 9.22 15.63
N LEU A 111 19.86 9.20 15.53
CA LEU A 111 18.93 9.81 16.49
C LEU A 111 18.44 8.79 17.53
N SER A 112 18.86 7.54 17.42
CA SER A 112 18.52 6.48 18.37
C SER A 112 19.17 6.72 19.73
N LYS A 113 18.48 6.30 20.80
CA LYS A 113 19.02 6.30 22.16
C LYS A 113 20.01 5.16 22.40
N PHE A 114 20.01 4.14 21.53
CA PHE A 114 20.90 2.98 21.69
C PHE A 114 22.32 3.32 21.23
N SER A 115 23.31 2.91 22.03
CA SER A 115 24.72 3.08 21.69
C SER A 115 25.07 2.25 20.46
N LYS A 116 25.66 2.89 19.45
CA LYS A 116 26.13 2.24 18.22
C LYS A 116 27.56 2.69 17.92
N GLN A 117 28.41 1.75 17.48
CA GLN A 117 29.83 2.00 17.13
C GLN A 117 29.99 2.78 15.82
N TYR A 118 29.03 2.63 14.90
CA TYR A 118 28.98 3.33 13.62
C TYR A 118 27.65 4.08 13.49
N ARG A 119 27.67 5.26 12.85
CA ARG A 119 26.49 6.10 12.62
C ARG A 119 26.55 6.69 11.22
N ILE A 120 25.44 6.61 10.49
CA ILE A 120 25.21 7.39 9.28
C ILE A 120 24.52 8.67 9.70
N SER A 121 24.76 9.77 8.98
CA SER A 121 24.07 11.02 9.32
C SER A 121 22.58 10.91 8.92
N PRO A 122 21.65 11.55 9.67
CA PRO A 122 20.23 11.52 9.32
C PRO A 122 19.96 12.00 7.88
N MET A 123 20.75 12.96 7.41
CA MET A 123 20.66 13.50 6.05
C MET A 123 21.08 12.46 4.99
N GLU A 124 22.15 11.70 5.22
CA GLU A 124 22.56 10.63 4.30
C GLU A 124 21.54 9.47 4.28
N GLU A 125 20.99 9.11 5.45
CA GLU A 125 19.90 8.12 5.55
C GLU A 125 18.66 8.59 4.77
N MET A 126 18.28 9.86 4.88
CA MET A 126 17.15 10.43 4.13
C MET A 126 17.40 10.46 2.62
N ILE A 127 18.60 10.81 2.18
CA ILE A 127 18.95 10.79 0.74
C ILE A 127 18.85 9.36 0.20
N GLN A 128 19.41 8.39 0.91
CA GLN A 128 19.33 6.98 0.53
C GLN A 128 17.89 6.45 0.55
N GLY A 129 17.11 6.80 1.58
CA GLY A 129 15.73 6.37 1.72
C GLY A 129 14.85 6.96 0.63
N ARG A 130 15.04 8.24 0.30
CA ARG A 130 14.37 8.88 -0.83
C ARG A 130 14.71 8.20 -2.16
N GLN A 131 15.99 7.90 -2.41
CA GLN A 131 16.38 7.21 -3.64
C GLN A 131 15.77 5.81 -3.73
N TYR A 132 15.82 5.06 -2.63
CA TYR A 132 15.22 3.73 -2.57
C TYR A 132 13.71 3.74 -2.84
N LEU A 133 12.99 4.73 -2.31
CA LEU A 133 11.57 4.91 -2.61
C LEU A 133 11.31 5.24 -4.07
N ILE A 134 12.16 6.05 -4.71
CA ILE A 134 12.05 6.33 -6.15
C ILE A 134 12.22 5.04 -6.93
N ASP A 135 13.30 4.31 -6.68
CA ASP A 135 13.60 3.05 -7.36
C ASP A 135 12.46 2.03 -7.16
N LEU A 136 11.89 1.95 -5.96
CA LEU A 136 10.76 1.08 -5.65
C LEU A 136 9.49 1.48 -6.42
N ILE A 137 9.15 2.77 -6.45
CA ILE A 137 7.96 3.27 -7.14
C ILE A 137 8.09 3.08 -8.65
N GLU A 138 9.26 3.39 -9.23
CA GLU A 138 9.55 3.16 -10.65
C GLU A 138 9.49 1.67 -11.01
N TYR A 139 10.05 0.82 -10.14
CA TYR A 139 10.10 -0.62 -10.39
C TYR A 139 8.72 -1.28 -10.34
N ILE A 140 7.89 -0.94 -9.36
CA ILE A 140 6.54 -1.50 -9.21
C ILE A 140 5.56 -0.88 -10.21
N HIS A 141 5.75 0.41 -10.50
CA HIS A 141 4.89 1.24 -11.35
C HIS A 141 3.39 1.20 -10.94
N PRO A 142 3.05 1.58 -9.69
CA PRO A 142 1.68 1.61 -9.20
C PRO A 142 0.93 2.85 -9.71
N LYS A 143 -0.40 2.81 -9.72
CA LYS A 143 -1.23 3.99 -10.04
C LYS A 143 -1.22 5.03 -8.91
N LYS A 144 -1.07 4.56 -7.66
CA LYS A 144 -1.10 5.39 -6.47
C LYS A 144 -0.10 4.90 -5.43
N VAL A 145 0.53 5.83 -4.72
CA VAL A 145 1.34 5.57 -3.52
C VAL A 145 0.67 6.22 -2.32
N ILE A 146 0.50 5.46 -1.24
CA ILE A 146 -0.02 5.96 0.04
C ILE A 146 1.01 5.66 1.12
N CYS A 147 1.39 6.66 1.89
CA CYS A 147 2.35 6.50 2.97
C CYS A 147 1.79 7.07 4.28
N ASN A 148 1.86 6.28 5.35
CA ASN A 148 1.64 6.74 6.72
C ASN A 148 2.96 6.63 7.50
N TYR A 149 3.10 7.36 8.60
CA TYR A 149 4.35 7.36 9.36
C TYR A 149 4.42 6.23 10.39
N GLY A 150 5.65 5.86 10.75
CA GLY A 150 5.98 4.98 11.85
C GLY A 150 6.71 5.69 12.99
N ASN A 151 7.21 4.90 13.95
CA ASN A 151 7.85 5.45 15.16
C ASN A 151 9.29 5.92 14.92
N HIS A 152 10.00 5.38 13.92
CA HIS A 152 11.32 5.89 13.53
C HIS A 152 11.17 7.25 12.84
N ASP A 153 10.11 7.46 12.07
CA ASP A 153 9.89 8.74 11.38
C ASP A 153 9.62 9.89 12.37
N ARG A 154 8.79 9.63 13.40
CA ARG A 154 8.54 10.57 14.52
C ARG A 154 9.76 10.80 15.40
N ARG A 155 10.81 9.95 15.32
CA ARG A 155 12.05 10.16 16.08
C ARG A 155 12.75 11.45 15.66
N PHE A 156 12.53 11.89 14.42
CA PHE A 156 13.09 13.11 13.86
C PHE A 156 12.61 14.36 14.61
N ALA A 157 11.29 14.59 14.68
CA ALA A 157 10.71 15.70 15.44
C ALA A 157 11.02 15.61 16.95
N ASN A 158 10.99 14.40 17.53
CA ASN A 158 11.35 14.18 18.93
C ASN A 158 12.81 14.55 19.25
N TYR A 159 13.71 14.49 18.26
CA TYR A 159 15.07 14.96 18.43
C TYR A 159 15.12 16.49 18.42
N PHE A 160 14.44 17.15 17.48
CA PHE A 160 14.38 18.62 17.45
C PHE A 160 13.75 19.20 18.72
N ALA A 161 12.62 18.66 19.17
CA ALA A 161 11.93 19.12 20.37
C ALA A 161 12.77 19.06 21.66
N LYS A 162 13.83 18.25 21.68
CA LYS A 162 14.76 18.16 22.82
C LYS A 162 15.95 19.10 22.74
N ASN A 163 16.28 19.58 21.54
CA ASN A 163 17.53 20.28 21.28
C ASN A 163 17.32 21.72 20.80
N LEU A 164 16.10 22.10 20.43
CA LEU A 164 15.75 23.41 19.89
C LEU A 164 14.66 24.08 20.74
N ASP A 165 14.62 25.41 20.67
CA ASP A 165 13.58 26.23 21.29
C ASP A 165 12.22 25.99 20.64
N THR A 166 11.14 26.09 21.42
CA THR A 166 9.77 25.84 20.97
C THR A 166 9.36 26.70 19.78
N ASP A 167 9.80 27.95 19.73
CA ASP A 167 9.43 28.87 18.65
C ASP A 167 10.10 28.47 17.31
N ILE A 168 11.22 27.75 17.37
CA ILE A 168 11.92 27.22 16.17
C ILE A 168 11.24 25.94 15.67
N LEU A 169 10.57 25.18 16.54
CA LEU A 169 9.94 23.91 16.17
C LEU A 169 8.80 24.10 15.18
N GLU A 170 8.10 25.25 15.18
CA GLU A 170 7.05 25.56 14.21
C GLU A 170 7.54 25.57 12.75
N LEU A 171 8.85 25.72 12.53
CA LEU A 171 9.48 25.74 11.21
C LEU A 171 9.94 24.36 10.75
N LEU A 172 9.80 23.33 11.59
CA LEU A 172 10.36 22.01 11.39
C LEU A 172 9.29 20.97 11.11
N PRO A 173 9.62 19.93 10.34
CA PRO A 173 8.69 18.86 10.02
C PRO A 173 8.43 17.98 11.24
N ASP A 174 7.26 17.37 11.23
CA ASP A 174 6.81 16.41 12.26
C ASP A 174 7.40 15.02 12.04
N THR A 175 7.80 14.70 10.81
CA THR A 175 8.45 13.43 10.46
C THR A 175 9.52 13.59 9.38
N SER A 176 10.44 12.64 9.29
CA SER A 176 11.35 12.52 8.13
C SER A 176 10.60 12.31 6.81
N LEU A 177 9.45 11.65 6.85
CA LEU A 177 8.65 11.34 5.66
C LEU A 177 7.93 12.56 5.09
N GLU A 178 7.55 13.52 5.92
CA GLU A 178 6.99 14.79 5.47
C GLU A 178 7.99 15.53 4.55
N LEU A 179 9.27 15.57 4.94
CA LEU A 179 10.33 16.11 4.08
C LEU A 179 10.51 15.30 2.79
N ILE A 180 10.39 13.97 2.84
CA ILE A 180 10.60 13.12 1.66
C ILE A 180 9.42 13.24 0.68
N PHE A 181 8.18 13.20 1.18
CA PHE A 181 6.97 13.12 0.36
C PHE A 181 6.35 14.48 0.02
N VAL A 182 6.44 15.47 0.91
CA VAL A 182 5.65 16.71 0.85
C VAL A 182 6.49 17.95 0.60
N ASP A 183 7.52 18.20 1.40
CA ASP A 183 8.22 19.49 1.38
C ASP A 183 9.51 19.49 0.55
N GLY A 184 10.18 18.34 0.47
CA GLY A 184 11.54 18.26 -0.02
C GLY A 184 12.54 18.75 1.02
N PHE A 185 13.83 18.67 0.70
CA PHE A 185 14.88 19.14 1.60
C PHE A 185 16.14 19.55 0.83
N LYS A 186 17.01 20.32 1.50
CA LYS A 186 18.26 20.80 0.93
C LYS A 186 19.45 20.21 1.67
N HIS A 187 20.37 19.62 0.92
CA HIS A 187 21.64 19.15 1.45
C HIS A 187 22.74 20.14 1.08
N TYR A 188 23.49 20.61 2.07
CA TYR A 188 24.71 21.38 1.83
C TYR A 188 25.92 20.48 2.02
N ASP A 189 26.53 20.07 0.91
CA ASP A 189 27.75 19.28 0.94
C ASP A 189 28.93 20.20 1.24
N LYS A 190 29.48 20.07 2.44
CA LYS A 190 30.62 20.88 2.90
C LYS A 190 31.90 20.61 2.11
N LYS A 191 32.06 19.43 1.50
CA LYS A 191 33.26 19.07 0.75
C LYS A 191 33.26 19.73 -0.63
N SER A 192 32.17 19.60 -1.36
CA SER A 192 32.03 20.24 -2.68
C SER A 192 31.60 21.72 -2.59
N LYS A 193 31.17 22.19 -1.41
CA LYS A 193 30.56 23.51 -1.17
C LYS A 193 29.35 23.76 -2.07
N THR A 194 28.63 22.70 -2.42
CA THR A 194 27.42 22.78 -3.24
C THR A 194 26.17 22.56 -2.39
N LYS A 195 25.06 23.14 -2.85
CA LYS A 195 23.75 22.92 -2.26
C LYS A 195 22.91 22.14 -3.25
N ILE A 196 22.49 20.94 -2.86
CA ILE A 196 21.62 20.08 -3.65
C ILE A 196 20.21 20.18 -3.08
N GLU A 197 19.24 20.39 -3.95
CA GLU A 197 17.82 20.45 -3.60
C GLU A 197 17.15 19.16 -4.04
N TYR A 198 16.55 18.45 -3.08
CA TYR A 198 15.80 17.23 -3.29
C TYR A 198 14.32 17.59 -3.30
N LYS A 199 13.70 17.52 -4.48
CA LYS A 199 12.26 17.73 -4.62
C LYS A 199 11.47 16.66 -3.85
N PRO A 200 10.31 17.01 -3.27
CA PRO A 200 9.44 16.04 -2.63
C PRO A 200 8.94 15.00 -3.64
N LEU A 201 8.67 13.77 -3.20
CA LEU A 201 8.25 12.70 -4.10
C LEU A 201 6.98 13.03 -4.87
N LYS A 202 6.03 13.77 -4.28
CA LYS A 202 4.81 14.22 -4.97
C LYS A 202 5.06 15.02 -6.26
N ASP A 203 6.23 15.63 -6.39
CA ASP A 203 6.65 16.44 -7.56
C ASP A 203 7.64 15.70 -8.47
N VAL A 204 8.01 14.45 -8.13
CA VAL A 204 8.96 13.63 -8.92
C VAL A 204 8.23 12.82 -9.99
N PHE A 205 7.00 12.38 -9.71
CA PHE A 205 6.21 11.53 -10.60
C PHE A 205 5.03 12.31 -11.16
N GLU A 206 4.86 12.32 -12.48
CA GLU A 206 3.76 13.03 -13.15
C GLU A 206 2.50 12.16 -13.30
N ASP A 207 2.68 10.85 -13.44
CA ASP A 207 1.65 9.85 -13.74
C ASP A 207 1.19 9.05 -12.51
N ILE A 208 1.91 9.15 -11.38
CA ILE A 208 1.63 8.40 -10.15
C ILE A 208 1.11 9.35 -9.07
N LYS A 209 -0.10 9.06 -8.55
CA LYS A 209 -0.67 9.85 -7.45
C LYS A 209 0.00 9.50 -6.14
N ILE A 210 0.72 10.46 -5.53
CA ILE A 210 1.36 10.28 -4.23
C ILE A 210 0.56 10.96 -3.12
N GLN A 211 0.31 10.23 -2.04
CA GLN A 211 -0.41 10.74 -0.88
C GLN A 211 0.34 10.37 0.41
N TYR A 212 0.80 11.38 1.13
CA TYR A 212 1.27 11.24 2.50
C TYR A 212 0.13 11.48 3.47
N ILE A 213 0.00 10.61 4.47
CA ILE A 213 -0.95 10.69 5.57
C ILE A 213 -0.14 11.00 6.82
N ASP A 214 -0.33 12.21 7.36
CA ASP A 214 0.25 12.59 8.65
C ASP A 214 -0.53 11.96 9.82
N ASP A 215 -0.58 10.63 9.82
CA ASP A 215 -1.11 9.81 10.90
C ASP A 215 -0.31 8.49 10.93
N TRP A 216 -0.35 7.78 12.05
CA TRP A 216 0.26 6.45 12.20
C TRP A 216 -0.59 5.35 11.55
N LYS A 217 -1.74 5.72 11.00
CA LYS A 217 -2.71 4.82 10.39
C LYS A 217 -3.31 5.42 9.12
N CYS A 218 -3.61 4.59 8.14
CA CYS A 218 -4.39 4.99 6.98
C CYS A 218 -5.38 3.90 6.58
N LYS A 219 -6.50 4.29 5.97
CA LYS A 219 -7.55 3.37 5.52
C LYS A 219 -7.61 3.39 3.99
N VAL A 220 -7.63 2.21 3.38
CA VAL A 220 -7.88 2.03 1.94
C VAL A 220 -9.00 1.02 1.79
N GLY A 221 -10.12 1.41 1.17
CA GLY A 221 -11.34 0.61 1.19
C GLY A 221 -11.78 0.32 2.62
N LYS A 222 -11.95 -0.95 2.98
CA LYS A 222 -12.26 -1.42 4.34
C LYS A 222 -11.06 -2.00 5.08
N THR A 223 -9.85 -1.76 4.61
CA THR A 223 -8.61 -2.24 5.23
C THR A 223 -7.85 -1.10 5.87
N TRP A 224 -7.49 -1.27 7.15
CA TRP A 224 -6.61 -0.37 7.88
C TRP A 224 -5.15 -0.81 7.78
N PHE A 225 -4.26 0.13 7.48
CA PHE A 225 -2.81 -0.03 7.58
C PHE A 225 -2.34 0.79 8.77
N VAL A 226 -1.61 0.17 9.68
CA VAL A 226 -1.24 0.78 10.95
C VAL A 226 0.22 0.54 11.33
N HIS A 227 0.83 1.58 11.91
CA HIS A 227 2.18 1.55 12.48
C HIS A 227 2.17 2.20 13.88
N PRO A 228 1.67 1.50 14.91
CA PRO A 228 1.55 2.08 16.24
C PRO A 228 2.91 2.39 16.85
N LEU A 229 2.99 3.46 17.65
CA LEU A 229 4.24 3.88 18.30
C LEU A 229 4.73 2.95 19.42
N ALA A 230 3.82 2.12 19.94
CA ALA A 230 4.07 1.18 21.01
C ALA A 230 3.63 -0.22 20.59
N PHE A 231 4.31 -1.24 21.12
CA PHE A 231 4.00 -2.64 20.83
C PHE A 231 3.77 -3.44 22.10
N ARG A 232 3.08 -4.58 21.94
CA ARG A 232 2.87 -5.60 22.97
C ARG A 232 3.63 -6.87 22.59
N GLN A 233 4.09 -7.59 23.59
CA GLN A 233 4.69 -8.91 23.40
C GLN A 233 3.60 -9.96 23.21
N GLY A 234 3.77 -10.83 22.21
CA GLY A 234 2.82 -11.89 21.88
C GLY A 234 2.42 -11.84 20.42
N ILE A 235 2.12 -13.01 19.84
CA ILE A 235 1.75 -13.16 18.43
C ILE A 235 0.48 -12.33 18.17
N LEU A 236 0.53 -11.43 17.18
CA LEU A 236 -0.60 -10.57 16.79
C LEU A 236 -1.17 -9.71 17.93
N SER A 237 -0.48 -9.59 19.07
CA SER A 237 -1.02 -8.93 20.26
C SER A 237 -1.16 -7.41 20.09
N THR A 238 -0.21 -6.81 19.37
CA THR A 238 -0.28 -5.40 18.97
C THR A 238 -1.37 -5.17 17.92
N CYS A 239 -1.47 -6.07 16.94
CA CYS A 239 -2.46 -5.98 15.86
C CYS A 239 -3.89 -6.11 16.40
N ASP A 240 -4.10 -7.02 17.35
CA ASP A 240 -5.35 -7.17 18.08
C ASP A 240 -5.72 -5.92 18.88
N LYS A 241 -4.75 -5.30 19.56
CA LYS A 241 -5.01 -4.05 20.28
C LYS A 241 -5.32 -2.89 19.34
N ALA A 242 -4.66 -2.84 18.17
CA ALA A 242 -4.98 -1.87 17.13
C ALA A 242 -6.40 -2.07 16.60
N LYS A 243 -6.81 -3.32 16.35
CA LYS A 243 -8.20 -3.67 16.01
C LYS A 243 -9.19 -3.15 17.06
N ASP A 244 -8.97 -3.43 18.34
CA ASP A 244 -9.87 -2.96 19.40
C ASP A 244 -10.03 -1.43 19.37
N TYR A 245 -8.90 -0.71 19.29
CA TYR A 245 -8.91 0.75 19.20
C TYR A 245 -9.65 1.25 17.95
N LEU A 246 -9.47 0.59 16.80
CA LEU A 246 -10.14 0.95 15.56
C LEU A 246 -11.64 0.66 15.64
N GLN A 247 -12.07 -0.43 16.29
CA GLN A 247 -13.50 -0.72 16.50
C GLN A 247 -14.19 0.35 17.35
N ASP A 248 -13.47 0.92 18.32
CA ASP A 248 -13.99 1.99 19.18
C ASP A 248 -14.00 3.37 18.49
N THR A 249 -13.23 3.55 17.41
CA THR A 249 -13.00 4.87 16.78
C THR A 249 -13.48 5.00 15.33
N ASP A 250 -13.56 3.90 14.58
CA ASP A 250 -14.00 3.89 13.17
C ASP A 250 -15.51 3.69 13.07
N LYS A 251 -16.21 4.69 12.52
CA LYS A 251 -17.67 4.66 12.36
C LYS A 251 -18.14 3.92 11.11
N GLU A 252 -17.27 3.78 10.11
CA GLU A 252 -17.64 3.23 8.81
C GLU A 252 -17.50 1.70 8.75
N GLY A 253 -16.87 1.11 9.78
CA GLY A 253 -16.55 -0.31 9.81
C GLY A 253 -15.39 -0.67 8.88
N PHE A 254 -14.80 -1.83 9.15
CA PHE A 254 -13.63 -2.35 8.44
C PHE A 254 -13.60 -3.88 8.58
N ASP A 255 -12.89 -4.55 7.68
CA ASP A 255 -12.79 -6.01 7.63
C ASP A 255 -11.35 -6.53 7.76
N ALA A 256 -10.34 -5.64 7.75
CA ALA A 256 -8.96 -6.02 7.90
C ALA A 256 -8.09 -4.96 8.59
N VAL A 257 -7.07 -5.42 9.32
CA VAL A 257 -5.98 -4.61 9.87
C VAL A 257 -4.66 -5.24 9.45
N ILE A 258 -3.83 -4.44 8.77
CA ILE A 258 -2.48 -4.78 8.33
C ILE A 258 -1.51 -3.96 9.17
N MET A 259 -0.65 -4.64 9.93
CA MET A 259 0.20 -4.04 10.94
C MET A 259 1.68 -4.20 10.58
N ALA A 260 2.42 -3.09 10.71
CA ALA A 260 3.87 -3.00 10.65
C ALA A 260 4.50 -2.98 12.06
N HIS A 261 5.74 -2.53 12.22
CA HIS A 261 6.41 -2.20 13.50
C HIS A 261 6.98 -3.38 14.31
N THR A 262 6.27 -4.49 14.44
CA THR A 262 6.73 -5.60 15.31
C THR A 262 7.80 -6.51 14.69
N HIS A 263 8.09 -6.32 13.40
CA HIS A 263 8.94 -7.20 12.59
C HIS A 263 8.54 -8.68 12.75
N SER A 264 7.25 -8.93 12.93
CA SER A 264 6.66 -10.25 13.07
C SER A 264 5.75 -10.52 11.88
N VAL A 265 5.58 -11.79 11.54
CA VAL A 265 4.61 -12.21 10.54
C VAL A 265 3.52 -13.03 11.22
N GLY A 266 2.28 -12.72 10.90
CA GLY A 266 1.11 -13.42 11.42
C GLY A 266 -0.11 -13.13 10.58
N ASP A 267 -1.01 -14.09 10.50
CA ASP A 267 -2.29 -13.97 9.80
C ASP A 267 -3.34 -14.72 10.61
N SER A 268 -4.36 -14.01 11.08
CA SER A 268 -5.45 -14.60 11.84
C SER A 268 -6.75 -13.86 11.59
N LYS A 269 -7.84 -14.39 12.14
CA LYS A 269 -9.14 -13.74 12.09
C LYS A 269 -9.72 -13.66 13.50
N LYS A 270 -10.27 -12.49 13.85
CA LYS A 270 -10.99 -12.27 15.11
C LYS A 270 -12.35 -11.64 14.82
N GLY A 271 -13.40 -12.41 15.08
CA GLY A 271 -14.74 -12.05 14.61
C GLY A 271 -14.77 -11.97 13.08
N TYR A 272 -15.23 -10.84 12.55
CA TYR A 272 -15.29 -10.57 11.10
C TYR A 272 -14.05 -9.84 10.56
N ILE A 273 -13.06 -9.55 11.40
CA ILE A 273 -11.88 -8.76 11.03
C ILE A 273 -10.68 -9.68 10.88
N ARG A 274 -9.99 -9.61 9.75
CA ARG A 274 -8.69 -10.26 9.52
C ARG A 274 -7.56 -9.40 10.07
N LEU A 275 -6.59 -10.03 10.74
CA LEU A 275 -5.45 -9.40 11.37
C LEU A 275 -4.17 -9.95 10.76
N ILE A 276 -3.38 -9.07 10.14
CA ILE A 276 -2.12 -9.41 9.51
C ILE A 276 -0.99 -8.59 10.14
N GLU A 277 0.08 -9.25 10.55
CA GLU A 277 1.39 -8.64 10.76
C GLU A 277 2.24 -8.94 9.53
N GLN A 278 2.77 -7.90 8.88
CA GLN A 278 3.33 -8.05 7.52
C GLN A 278 4.83 -8.35 7.47
N GLY A 279 5.52 -8.41 8.62
CA GLY A 279 6.98 -8.48 8.68
C GLY A 279 7.66 -7.14 8.40
N ALA A 280 8.98 -7.19 8.19
CA ALA A 280 9.79 -6.02 7.86
C ALA A 280 10.50 -6.18 6.51
N PHE A 281 10.63 -5.11 5.74
CA PHE A 281 11.29 -5.14 4.43
C PHE A 281 12.77 -4.71 4.51
N CYS A 282 13.48 -5.24 5.51
CA CYS A 282 14.89 -4.99 5.77
C CYS A 282 15.61 -6.25 6.24
N TYR A 283 16.93 -6.28 6.11
CA TYR A 283 17.79 -7.31 6.69
C TYR A 283 17.75 -7.25 8.21
N VAL A 284 16.91 -8.09 8.83
CA VAL A 284 16.65 -8.06 10.27
C VAL A 284 17.85 -8.48 11.12
N ASP A 285 18.73 -9.30 10.54
CA ASP A 285 20.00 -9.74 11.12
C ASP A 285 21.02 -8.58 11.24
N LYS A 286 21.03 -7.64 10.29
CA LYS A 286 21.99 -6.53 10.26
C LYS A 286 21.68 -5.40 11.25
N MET A 287 20.42 -5.30 11.70
CA MET A 287 20.01 -4.25 12.64
C MET A 287 20.54 -4.46 14.06
N ASN A 288 20.82 -5.70 14.47
CA ASN A 288 21.36 -6.08 15.78
C ASN A 288 20.60 -5.54 17.02
N TYR A 289 19.35 -5.08 16.88
CA TYR A 289 18.60 -4.47 17.98
C TYR A 289 18.32 -5.40 19.16
N MET A 290 18.20 -6.69 18.85
CA MET A 290 17.76 -7.71 19.80
C MET A 290 18.82 -8.76 20.10
N ASP A 291 20.07 -8.53 19.67
CA ASP A 291 21.18 -9.43 19.95
C ASP A 291 21.37 -9.59 21.47
N GLY A 292 21.46 -10.85 21.91
CA GLY A 292 21.54 -11.22 23.33
C GLY A 292 20.27 -11.00 24.17
N ARG A 293 19.15 -10.51 23.60
CA ARG A 293 17.91 -10.23 24.35
C ARG A 293 16.91 -11.39 24.42
N LEU A 294 17.26 -12.55 23.86
CA LEU A 294 16.42 -13.76 23.82
C LEU A 294 15.00 -13.52 23.30
N SER A 295 14.82 -12.52 22.43
CA SER A 295 13.52 -12.27 21.80
C SER A 295 13.27 -13.26 20.68
N LYS A 296 12.01 -13.37 20.27
CA LYS A 296 11.67 -14.14 19.05
C LYS A 296 12.43 -13.58 17.85
N PRO A 297 12.84 -14.43 16.90
CA PRO A 297 13.43 -13.98 15.65
C PRO A 297 12.49 -13.04 14.91
N GLN A 298 13.03 -11.95 14.41
CA GLN A 298 12.33 -11.03 13.53
C GLN A 298 12.12 -11.69 12.16
N LYS A 299 11.07 -11.28 11.45
CA LYS A 299 10.65 -11.85 10.18
C LYS A 299 10.66 -10.82 9.07
N GLU A 300 11.25 -11.22 7.95
CA GLU A 300 11.28 -10.45 6.73
C GLU A 300 10.03 -10.72 5.92
N GLY A 301 9.38 -9.68 5.42
CA GLY A 301 8.14 -9.86 4.68
C GLY A 301 7.45 -8.58 4.22
N PHE A 302 6.33 -8.79 3.55
CA PHE A 302 5.39 -7.77 3.10
C PHE A 302 3.99 -8.39 2.95
N ALA A 303 2.96 -7.58 2.71
CA ALA A 303 1.60 -8.07 2.50
C ALA A 303 1.05 -7.69 1.12
N ILE A 304 0.24 -8.60 0.55
CA ILE A 304 -0.58 -8.36 -0.64
C ILE A 304 -2.03 -8.39 -0.21
N ILE A 305 -2.74 -7.30 -0.48
CA ILE A 305 -4.15 -7.12 -0.12
C ILE A 305 -4.93 -6.98 -1.42
N CYS A 306 -5.95 -7.82 -1.57
CA CYS A 306 -6.86 -7.79 -2.70
C CYS A 306 -8.22 -7.35 -2.21
N GLN A 307 -8.80 -6.33 -2.85
CA GLN A 307 -10.13 -5.83 -2.54
C GLN A 307 -11.06 -5.98 -3.74
N ASP A 308 -12.34 -6.21 -3.44
CA ASP A 308 -13.41 -6.11 -4.44
C ASP A 308 -13.71 -4.64 -4.77
N LYS A 309 -14.64 -4.41 -5.70
CA LYS A 309 -15.03 -3.07 -6.15
C LYS A 309 -15.61 -2.17 -5.04
N ASP A 310 -16.13 -2.77 -3.98
CA ASP A 310 -16.74 -2.08 -2.84
C ASP A 310 -15.71 -1.86 -1.71
N GLY A 311 -14.45 -2.24 -1.95
CA GLY A 311 -13.34 -2.11 -1.01
C GLY A 311 -13.31 -3.19 0.07
N ASN A 312 -14.12 -4.25 -0.04
CA ASN A 312 -14.08 -5.37 0.90
C ASN A 312 -12.87 -6.26 0.63
N LEU A 313 -12.32 -6.85 1.68
CA LEU A 313 -11.21 -7.78 1.60
C LEU A 313 -11.60 -9.09 0.89
N ILE A 314 -10.83 -9.47 -0.13
CA ILE A 314 -10.90 -10.79 -0.75
C ILE A 314 -9.97 -11.75 0.00
N GLU A 315 -10.54 -12.58 0.87
CA GLU A 315 -9.78 -13.40 1.83
C GLU A 315 -8.81 -14.39 1.16
N ASN A 316 -9.26 -15.12 0.14
CA ASN A 316 -8.46 -16.16 -0.51
C ASN A 316 -7.31 -15.62 -1.38
N LYS A 317 -7.32 -14.32 -1.72
CA LYS A 317 -6.28 -13.67 -2.53
C LYS A 317 -5.35 -12.76 -1.72
N THR A 318 -5.80 -12.32 -0.55
CA THR A 318 -4.98 -11.57 0.40
C THR A 318 -4.04 -12.52 1.15
N LYS A 319 -2.74 -12.17 1.20
CA LYS A 319 -1.71 -12.98 1.85
C LYS A 319 -0.58 -12.11 2.41
N VAL A 320 0.06 -12.62 3.46
CA VAL A 320 1.38 -12.17 3.90
C VAL A 320 2.45 -13.04 3.25
N VAL A 321 3.54 -12.42 2.79
CA VAL A 321 4.68 -13.10 2.18
C VAL A 321 5.86 -13.02 3.13
N THR A 322 6.35 -14.18 3.57
CA THR A 322 7.56 -14.30 4.39
C THR A 322 8.76 -14.59 3.51
N LEU A 323 9.88 -13.91 3.77
CA LEU A 323 11.11 -14.04 2.98
C LEU A 323 12.20 -14.87 3.68
N ASN A 324 12.05 -15.16 4.99
CA ASN A 324 13.02 -15.91 5.78
C ASN A 324 12.44 -16.87 6.85
#